data_AF-A0A8C5DRR5-F1
#
_entry.id   AF-A0A8C5DRR5-F1
#
_cell.length_a   1.000
_cell.length_b   1.000
_cell.length_c   1.000
_cell.angle_alpha   90.00
_cell.angle_beta   90.00
_cell.angle_gamma   90.00
#
_symmetry.space_group_name_H-M   'P 1'
#
loop_
_entity.id
_entity.type
_entity.pdbx_description
1 polymer ?
#
loop_
_entity_poly.entity_id
_entity_poly.type
_entity_poly.pdbx_seq_one_letter_code
_entity_poly.pdbx_strand_id
1 'polypeptide(L)'
;MKSDVEELMPRLLPVDSGTGPGTVTGDMELNGAPSNPQDYLRLVQLEAASCPEVVVAQIDPKKLKKQQTVNASVAGCEAAPLGLCPSLHWQQQQVSNFSDIRQSITRNRQHWSSQTLDENVMMPKLTDDEGWKRFCLGEFVYQGSSSHCGTRPDPEPELDYTKVGFPPFLSIVSRLNQSTVLLILDILISWYEEHEFVPQLGRWLYALLASLEKPLLPEAHSSIRQLARRSSQLRRSLESQEDERLPALNLLICLVARYFEQNDLADQPQ
;
A
#
# COMPACT_ATOMS: atom_id res chain seq x y z
N MET A 1 27.37 22.32 13.15
CA MET A 1 26.45 21.19 13.05
C MET A 1 27.25 19.94 13.38
N LYS A 2 27.17 19.43 14.61
CA LYS A 2 27.77 18.14 14.95
C LYS A 2 26.85 17.10 14.34
N SER A 3 27.40 16.25 13.47
CA SER A 3 26.70 15.09 12.96
C SER A 3 26.43 14.16 14.15
N ASP A 4 25.17 14.04 14.56
CA ASP A 4 24.70 12.95 15.41
C ASP A 4 24.80 11.65 14.61
N VAL A 5 26.03 11.17 14.40
CA VAL A 5 26.27 9.83 13.88
C VAL A 5 26.12 8.92 15.10
N GLU A 6 24.97 8.24 15.17
CA GLU A 6 24.75 7.16 16.12
C GLU A 6 25.89 6.14 15.94
N GLU A 7 26.80 6.08 16.91
CA GLU A 7 27.99 5.23 16.86
C GLU A 7 27.56 3.77 17.02
N LEU A 8 27.80 2.92 16.01
CA LEU A 8 27.36 1.51 15.99
C LEU A 8 27.97 0.66 17.12
N MET A 9 29.14 1.07 17.62
CA MET A 9 29.83 0.45 18.76
C MET A 9 30.36 1.56 19.68
N PRO A 10 29.51 2.19 20.50
CA PRO A 10 29.91 3.31 21.31
C PRO A 10 30.86 2.87 22.41
N ARG A 11 31.87 3.68 22.69
CA ARG A 11 32.81 3.43 23.80
C ARG A 11 32.10 3.70 25.14
N LEU A 12 31.76 2.63 25.87
CA LEU A 12 31.08 2.75 27.17
C LEU A 12 32.03 2.87 28.36
N LEU A 13 33.30 2.50 28.17
CA LEU A 13 34.31 2.56 29.22
C LEU A 13 35.30 3.69 28.92
N PRO A 14 35.59 4.55 29.91
CA PRO A 14 36.60 5.58 29.75
C PRO A 14 37.98 4.93 29.66
N VAL A 15 38.67 5.17 28.56
CA VAL A 15 40.08 4.84 28.41
C VAL A 15 40.82 6.15 28.19
N ASP A 16 41.73 6.47 29.10
CA ASP A 16 42.56 7.67 29.01
C ASP A 16 43.49 7.54 27.80
N SER A 17 43.05 8.06 26.66
CA SER A 17 43.88 8.22 25.47
C SER A 17 44.88 9.34 25.77
N GLY A 18 46.04 8.95 26.31
CA GLY A 18 47.07 9.83 26.88
C GLY A 18 47.46 11.04 26.04
N THR A 19 46.67 12.11 26.13
CA THR A 19 46.96 13.42 25.55
C THR A 19 46.85 14.53 26.60
N GLY A 20 46.98 14.17 27.88
CA GLY A 20 47.17 15.11 28.99
C GLY A 20 48.66 15.35 29.25
N PRO A 21 49.10 16.59 29.50
CA PRO A 21 50.50 16.88 29.78
C PRO A 21 50.83 16.38 31.19
N GLY A 22 51.42 15.19 31.31
CA GLY A 22 51.95 14.72 32.59
C GLY A 22 51.99 13.22 32.88
N THR A 23 51.67 12.33 31.93
CA THR A 23 51.80 10.87 32.18
C THR A 23 53.01 10.28 31.45
N VAL A 24 53.86 9.69 32.28
CA VAL A 24 55.10 8.99 31.96
C VAL A 24 54.83 7.98 30.84
N THR A 25 55.56 8.10 29.73
CA THR A 25 55.78 7.02 28.76
C THR A 25 56.63 5.96 29.45
N GLY A 26 56.01 5.22 30.37
CA GLY A 26 56.60 4.01 30.94
C GLY A 26 56.33 2.90 29.95
N ASP A 27 57.39 2.26 29.47
CA ASP A 27 57.33 1.01 28.71
C ASP A 27 56.57 -0.02 29.57
N MET A 28 55.26 -0.07 29.35
CA MET A 28 54.36 -0.95 30.09
C MET A 28 54.68 -2.37 29.65
N GLU A 29 55.27 -3.16 30.54
CA GLU A 29 55.65 -4.55 30.27
C GLU A 29 54.40 -5.36 29.87
N LEU A 30 54.23 -5.59 28.56
CA LEU A 30 53.08 -6.27 27.94
C LEU A 30 52.94 -7.75 28.32
N ASN A 31 53.83 -8.29 29.17
CA ASN A 31 53.94 -9.71 29.49
C ASN A 31 53.45 -10.10 30.90
N GLY A 32 53.02 -9.12 31.72
CA GLY A 32 52.49 -9.35 33.07
C GLY A 32 50.96 -9.30 33.15
N ALA A 33 50.37 -9.84 34.21
CA ALA A 33 48.94 -9.67 34.47
C ALA A 33 48.64 -8.19 34.78
N PRO A 34 47.60 -7.59 34.18
CA PRO A 34 47.28 -6.18 34.39
C PRO A 34 46.88 -5.95 35.85
N SER A 35 47.51 -4.95 36.47
CA SER A 35 47.29 -4.63 37.89
C SER A 35 46.11 -3.67 38.10
N ASN A 36 45.62 -3.01 37.04
CA ASN A 36 44.48 -2.10 37.10
C ASN A 36 43.55 -2.22 35.86
N PRO A 37 42.29 -1.73 35.94
CA PRO A 37 41.33 -1.83 34.84
C PRO A 37 41.68 -1.00 33.59
N GLN A 38 42.37 0.15 33.73
CA GLN A 38 42.76 1.00 32.60
C GLN A 38 43.87 0.35 31.75
N ASP A 39 44.85 -0.26 32.41
CA ASP A 39 45.92 -1.04 31.81
C ASP A 39 45.36 -2.25 31.07
N TYR A 40 44.36 -2.93 31.66
CA TYR A 40 43.65 -4.02 30.99
C TYR A 40 42.97 -3.55 29.70
N LEU A 41 42.21 -2.44 29.73
CA LEU A 41 41.54 -1.91 28.53
C LEU A 41 42.53 -1.48 27.45
N ARG A 42 43.69 -0.95 27.84
CA ARG A 42 44.75 -0.58 26.90
C ARG A 42 45.41 -1.80 26.26
N LEU A 43 45.65 -2.87 27.03
CA LEU A 43 46.14 -4.15 26.50
C LEU A 43 45.15 -4.76 25.50
N VAL A 44 43.86 -4.76 25.84
CA VAL A 44 42.80 -5.25 24.96
C VAL A 44 42.71 -4.43 23.67
N GLN A 45 42.89 -3.09 23.73
CA GLN A 45 42.94 -2.26 22.53
C GLN A 45 44.12 -2.58 21.63
N LEU A 46 45.31 -2.84 22.21
CA LEU A 46 46.51 -3.22 21.46
C LEU A 46 46.39 -4.62 20.86
N GLU A 47 45.86 -5.59 21.63
CA GLU A 47 45.59 -6.95 21.16
C GLU A 47 44.55 -6.93 20.03
N ALA A 48 43.43 -6.22 20.21
CA ALA A 48 42.42 -6.08 19.18
C ALA A 48 42.96 -5.39 17.91
N ALA A 49 43.85 -4.39 18.04
CA ALA A 49 44.50 -3.75 16.90
C ALA A 49 45.50 -4.68 16.19
N SER A 50 46.03 -5.69 16.88
CA SER A 50 46.88 -6.73 16.28
C SER A 50 46.07 -7.81 15.55
N CYS A 51 44.80 -7.99 15.93
CA CYS A 51 43.88 -8.90 15.26
C CYS A 51 43.42 -8.32 13.91
N PRO A 52 43.23 -9.16 12.88
CA PRO A 52 42.64 -8.71 11.62
C PRO A 52 41.20 -8.23 11.83
N GLU A 53 40.88 -7.06 11.27
CA GLU A 53 39.56 -6.42 11.42
C GLU A 53 38.41 -7.28 10.87
N VAL A 54 38.67 -8.00 9.77
CA VAL A 54 37.70 -8.91 9.15
C VAL A 54 38.37 -10.25 8.88
N VAL A 55 37.73 -11.33 9.32
CA VAL A 55 38.15 -12.71 9.04
C VAL A 55 37.03 -13.43 8.29
N VAL A 56 37.39 -14.20 7.26
CA VAL A 56 36.45 -15.00 6.46
C VAL A 56 36.82 -16.46 6.58
N ALA A 57 35.94 -17.26 7.18
CA ALA A 57 36.09 -18.71 7.25
C ALA A 57 35.52 -19.39 6.00
N GLN A 58 36.30 -20.29 5.39
CA GLN A 58 35.86 -21.06 4.23
C GLN A 58 35.02 -22.26 4.68
N ILE A 59 33.76 -22.30 4.26
CA ILE A 59 32.80 -23.37 4.60
C ILE A 59 32.38 -24.09 3.31
N ASP A 60 32.25 -25.42 3.35
CA ASP A 60 31.79 -26.21 2.19
C ASP A 60 30.32 -25.88 1.84
N PRO A 61 30.05 -25.26 0.68
CA PRO A 61 28.71 -24.82 0.28
C PRO A 61 27.75 -25.99 0.01
N LYS A 62 28.26 -27.20 -0.22
CA LYS A 62 27.41 -28.38 -0.51
C LYS A 62 26.56 -28.78 0.70
N LYS A 63 26.99 -28.44 1.91
CA LYS A 63 26.26 -28.73 3.16
C LYS A 63 25.06 -27.80 3.36
N LEU A 64 25.13 -26.57 2.85
CA LEU A 64 24.10 -25.53 3.04
C LEU A 64 22.98 -25.59 2.00
N LYS A 65 23.29 -25.97 0.75
CA LYS A 65 22.32 -26.02 -0.37
C LYS A 65 21.13 -26.96 -0.15
N LYS A 66 21.22 -27.92 0.77
CA LYS A 66 20.15 -28.90 1.02
C LYS A 66 19.04 -28.41 1.96
N GLN A 67 19.20 -27.27 2.61
CA GLN A 67 18.30 -26.80 3.68
C GLN A 67 17.70 -25.40 3.44
N GLN A 68 17.85 -24.85 2.23
CA GLN A 68 17.33 -23.51 1.96
C GLN A 68 15.81 -23.52 1.83
N THR A 69 15.14 -22.73 2.67
CA THR A 69 13.70 -22.49 2.58
C THR A 69 13.38 -21.50 1.46
N VAL A 70 12.22 -21.66 0.84
CA VAL A 70 11.74 -20.75 -0.22
C VAL A 70 11.11 -19.52 0.42
N ASN A 71 11.49 -18.34 -0.04
CA ASN A 71 10.77 -17.11 0.26
C ASN A 71 9.62 -16.98 -0.75
N ALA A 72 8.37 -17.09 -0.29
CA ALA A 72 7.21 -16.98 -1.15
C ALA A 72 7.01 -15.51 -1.57
N SER A 73 7.30 -15.18 -2.83
CA SER A 73 7.03 -13.87 -3.42
C SER A 73 5.64 -13.85 -4.06
N VAL A 74 4.87 -12.80 -3.81
CA VAL A 74 3.59 -12.59 -4.48
C VAL A 74 3.85 -12.13 -5.92
N ALA A 75 3.15 -12.75 -6.89
CA ALA A 75 3.27 -12.39 -8.31
C ALA A 75 2.84 -10.94 -8.60
N GLY A 76 3.29 -10.42 -9.74
CA GLY A 76 2.86 -9.13 -10.29
C GLY A 76 1.47 -9.18 -10.92
N CYS A 77 1.15 -8.16 -11.72
CA CYS A 77 -0.05 -8.16 -12.56
C CYS A 77 0.12 -9.08 -13.78
N GLU A 78 -0.97 -9.71 -14.19
CA GLU A 78 -1.04 -10.46 -15.45
C GLU A 78 -0.99 -9.50 -16.65
N ALA A 79 -0.17 -9.85 -17.64
CA ALA A 79 -0.06 -9.06 -18.86
C ALA A 79 -1.42 -8.97 -19.58
N ALA A 80 -1.74 -7.79 -20.10
CA ALA A 80 -2.92 -7.62 -20.94
C ALA A 80 -2.84 -8.53 -22.18
N PRO A 81 -3.94 -9.19 -22.58
CA PRO A 81 -4.02 -9.85 -23.87
C PRO A 81 -3.75 -8.88 -25.02
N LEU A 82 -3.32 -9.41 -26.17
CA LEU A 82 -2.96 -8.61 -27.35
C LEU A 82 -4.12 -7.70 -27.76
N GLY A 83 -3.85 -6.40 -27.86
CA GLY A 83 -4.84 -5.39 -28.23
C GLY A 83 -5.70 -4.84 -27.07
N LEU A 84 -5.61 -5.39 -25.85
CA LEU A 84 -6.35 -4.88 -24.67
C LEU A 84 -5.51 -3.94 -23.79
N CYS A 85 -4.21 -3.83 -24.06
CA CYS A 85 -3.28 -2.96 -23.34
C CYS A 85 -3.52 -1.48 -23.69
N PRO A 86 -3.68 -0.59 -22.70
CA PRO A 86 -3.82 0.84 -22.98
C PRO A 86 -2.49 1.48 -23.39
N SER A 87 -2.55 2.47 -24.28
CA SER A 87 -1.37 3.22 -24.71
C SER A 87 -0.75 4.04 -23.58
N LEU A 88 0.56 4.31 -23.65
CA LEU A 88 1.25 5.12 -22.64
C LEU A 88 0.65 6.53 -22.52
N HIS A 89 0.28 7.13 -23.66
CA HIS A 89 -0.34 8.46 -23.69
C HIS A 89 -1.66 8.47 -22.92
N TRP A 90 -2.51 7.46 -23.13
CA TRP A 90 -3.76 7.32 -22.38
C TRP A 90 -3.48 7.17 -20.88
N GLN A 91 -2.51 6.31 -20.50
CA GLN A 91 -2.15 6.11 -19.09
C GLN A 91 -1.72 7.45 -18.43
N GLN A 92 -0.84 8.20 -19.07
CA GLN A 92 -0.37 9.51 -18.58
C GLN A 92 -1.51 10.53 -18.44
N GLN A 93 -2.42 10.56 -19.43
CA GLN A 93 -3.59 11.43 -19.38
C GLN A 93 -4.51 11.09 -18.19
N GLN A 94 -4.76 9.80 -17.94
CA GLN A 94 -5.59 9.39 -16.80
C GLN A 94 -4.95 9.75 -15.45
N VAL A 95 -3.63 9.57 -15.32
CA VAL A 95 -2.88 9.95 -14.12
C VAL A 95 -2.96 11.46 -13.87
N SER A 96 -2.86 12.28 -14.92
CA SER A 96 -3.02 13.74 -14.83
C SER A 96 -4.44 14.10 -14.38
N ASN A 97 -5.47 13.59 -15.08
CA ASN A 97 -6.87 13.84 -14.76
C ASN A 97 -7.21 13.44 -13.31
N PHE A 98 -6.67 12.31 -12.86
CA PHE A 98 -6.87 11.83 -11.50
C PHE A 98 -6.22 12.74 -10.46
N SER A 99 -5.05 13.32 -10.76
CA SER A 99 -4.43 14.35 -9.91
C SER A 99 -5.34 15.57 -9.75
N ASP A 100 -5.92 16.06 -10.85
CA ASP A 100 -6.82 17.22 -10.84
C ASP A 100 -8.10 16.95 -10.04
N ILE A 101 -8.67 15.77 -10.19
CA ILE A 101 -9.84 15.31 -9.42
C ILE A 101 -9.52 15.30 -7.93
N ARG A 102 -8.37 14.75 -7.54
CA ARG A 102 -7.95 14.72 -6.14
C ARG A 102 -7.74 16.10 -5.58
N GLN A 103 -7.09 17.00 -6.32
CA GLN A 103 -6.94 18.40 -5.91
C GLN A 103 -8.29 19.08 -5.72
N SER A 104 -9.26 18.81 -6.60
CA SER A 104 -10.62 19.34 -6.51
C SER A 104 -11.36 18.82 -5.26
N ILE A 105 -11.26 17.53 -4.97
CA ILE A 105 -11.85 16.91 -3.77
C ILE A 105 -11.24 17.53 -2.52
N THR A 106 -9.91 17.60 -2.43
CA THR A 106 -9.21 18.18 -1.28
C THR A 106 -9.58 19.65 -1.09
N ARG A 107 -9.62 20.45 -2.16
CA ARG A 107 -9.97 21.89 -2.09
C ARG A 107 -11.38 22.12 -1.58
N ASN A 108 -12.33 21.30 -2.02
CA ASN A 108 -13.75 21.50 -1.72
C ASN A 108 -14.26 20.62 -0.57
N ARG A 109 -13.38 19.87 0.12
CA ARG A 109 -13.78 18.89 1.14
C ARG A 109 -14.65 19.50 2.25
N GLN A 110 -14.26 20.67 2.75
CA GLN A 110 -15.01 21.36 3.82
C GLN A 110 -16.41 21.74 3.34
N HIS A 111 -16.52 22.30 2.13
CA HIS A 111 -17.79 22.66 1.52
C HIS A 111 -18.73 21.45 1.43
N TRP A 112 -18.28 20.33 0.84
CA TRP A 112 -19.10 19.13 0.70
C TRP A 112 -19.42 18.43 2.02
N SER A 113 -18.51 18.49 3.00
CA SER A 113 -18.75 17.93 4.34
C SER A 113 -19.78 18.70 5.15
N SER A 114 -20.05 19.96 4.80
CA SER A 114 -21.02 20.82 5.50
C SER A 114 -22.45 20.70 4.97
N GLN A 115 -22.64 20.16 3.76
CA GLN A 115 -23.95 20.02 3.13
C GLN A 115 -24.80 18.95 3.82
N THR A 116 -26.05 19.27 4.15
CA THR A 116 -26.99 18.31 4.74
C THR A 116 -27.16 17.09 3.83
N LEU A 117 -27.07 15.89 4.40
CA LEU A 117 -27.41 14.66 3.69
C LEU A 117 -28.93 14.48 3.71
N ASP A 118 -29.48 13.87 2.68
CA ASP A 118 -30.87 13.43 2.68
C ASP A 118 -31.10 12.44 3.83
N GLU A 119 -32.30 12.46 4.43
CA GLU A 119 -32.66 11.60 5.57
C GLU A 119 -32.45 10.10 5.31
N ASN A 120 -32.49 9.71 4.03
CA ASN A 120 -32.30 8.34 3.58
C ASN A 120 -30.84 7.85 3.67
N VAL A 121 -29.86 8.75 3.82
CA VAL A 121 -28.43 8.41 3.84
C VAL A 121 -27.98 8.10 5.27
N MET A 122 -28.18 6.86 5.70
CA MET A 122 -27.66 6.37 6.99
C MET A 122 -26.33 5.65 6.79
N MET A 123 -25.23 6.27 7.22
CA MET A 123 -23.89 5.67 7.13
C MET A 123 -23.75 4.50 8.11
N PRO A 124 -23.29 3.32 7.65
CA PRO A 124 -23.03 2.19 8.54
C PRO A 124 -21.95 2.48 9.57
N LYS A 125 -21.91 1.66 10.62
CA LYS A 125 -20.85 1.73 11.65
C LYS A 125 -19.55 1.13 11.10
N LEU A 126 -18.41 1.51 11.68
CA LEU A 126 -17.09 0.98 11.28
C LEU A 126 -16.93 -0.53 11.49
N THR A 127 -17.78 -1.14 12.31
CA THR A 127 -17.73 -2.59 12.60
C THR A 127 -18.68 -3.41 11.72
N ASP A 128 -19.41 -2.76 10.81
CA ASP A 128 -20.47 -3.38 10.01
C ASP A 128 -20.03 -3.54 8.56
N ASP A 129 -19.18 -4.54 8.31
CA ASP A 129 -18.62 -4.82 6.99
C ASP A 129 -19.72 -5.12 5.96
N GLU A 130 -20.74 -5.87 6.36
CA GLU A 130 -21.87 -6.22 5.50
C GLU A 130 -22.79 -5.02 5.24
N GLY A 131 -22.96 -4.14 6.22
CA GLY A 131 -23.64 -2.85 6.05
C GLY A 131 -22.95 -1.97 5.01
N TRP A 132 -21.61 -1.89 5.02
CA TRP A 132 -20.86 -1.14 4.00
C TRP A 132 -20.97 -1.75 2.61
N LYS A 133 -20.93 -3.08 2.47
CA LYS A 133 -21.15 -3.75 1.18
C LYS A 133 -22.53 -3.41 0.61
N ARG A 134 -23.59 -3.51 1.42
CA ARG A 134 -24.97 -3.16 1.00
C ARG A 134 -25.11 -1.67 0.71
N PHE A 135 -24.47 -0.81 1.50
CA PHE A 135 -24.50 0.63 1.29
C PHE A 135 -23.88 1.01 -0.05
N CYS A 136 -22.72 0.44 -0.40
CA CYS A 136 -22.00 0.78 -1.62
C CYS A 136 -22.57 0.10 -2.88
N LEU A 137 -22.94 -1.18 -2.79
CA LEU A 137 -23.30 -2.02 -3.94
C LEU A 137 -24.80 -2.24 -4.09
N GLY A 138 -25.58 -2.02 -3.03
CA GLY A 138 -27.01 -2.32 -2.99
C GLY A 138 -27.32 -3.78 -2.74
N GLU A 139 -28.57 -4.04 -2.37
CA GLU A 139 -29.06 -5.39 -2.06
C GLU A 139 -29.12 -6.31 -3.29
N PHE A 140 -29.38 -5.77 -4.49
CA PHE A 140 -29.43 -6.58 -5.72
C PHE A 140 -28.07 -7.19 -6.09
N VAL A 141 -27.01 -6.40 -6.01
CA VAL A 141 -25.65 -6.86 -6.32
C VAL A 141 -25.12 -7.76 -5.20
N TYR A 142 -25.41 -7.40 -3.95
CA TYR A 142 -24.95 -8.16 -2.79
C TYR A 142 -25.61 -9.54 -2.66
N GLN A 143 -26.89 -9.70 -3.01
CA GLN A 143 -27.63 -10.98 -2.91
C GLN A 143 -27.65 -11.79 -4.22
N GLY A 144 -27.01 -11.32 -5.30
CA GLY A 144 -26.95 -12.05 -6.59
C GLY A 144 -28.31 -12.29 -7.25
N SER A 145 -29.35 -11.58 -6.83
CA SER A 145 -30.70 -11.74 -7.36
C SER A 145 -30.89 -10.81 -8.54
N SER A 146 -30.69 -11.32 -9.76
CA SER A 146 -31.21 -10.68 -10.97
C SER A 146 -32.72 -10.53 -10.82
N SER A 147 -33.16 -9.33 -10.47
CA SER A 147 -34.57 -8.99 -10.46
C SER A 147 -35.08 -9.00 -11.90
N HIS A 148 -35.75 -10.09 -12.28
CA HIS A 148 -36.82 -10.01 -13.27
C HIS A 148 -37.83 -9.00 -12.73
N CYS A 149 -37.76 -7.75 -13.20
CA CYS A 149 -38.78 -6.76 -12.89
C CYS A 149 -40.08 -7.15 -13.59
N GLY A 150 -40.95 -7.84 -12.84
CA GLY A 150 -42.35 -8.01 -13.20
C GLY A 150 -43.20 -6.96 -12.50
N THR A 151 -43.80 -6.08 -13.31
CA THR A 151 -45.11 -5.42 -13.07
C THR A 151 -45.14 -4.14 -12.21
N ARG A 152 -45.06 -2.97 -12.86
CA ARG A 152 -46.14 -1.98 -13.12
C ARG A 152 -45.57 -0.55 -13.17
N PRO A 153 -45.99 0.30 -14.13
CA PRO A 153 -45.61 1.70 -14.14
C PRO A 153 -46.60 2.49 -13.26
N ASP A 154 -46.13 2.93 -12.10
CA ASP A 154 -46.76 4.02 -11.34
C ASP A 154 -45.68 5.07 -10.99
N PRO A 155 -46.09 6.33 -10.79
CA PRO A 155 -45.39 7.49 -11.33
C PRO A 155 -44.22 7.97 -10.45
N GLU A 156 -43.14 8.36 -11.12
CA GLU A 156 -41.89 8.96 -10.60
C GLU A 156 -41.06 8.03 -9.70
N PRO A 157 -40.00 7.38 -10.23
CA PRO A 157 -39.20 6.48 -9.41
C PRO A 157 -38.32 7.34 -8.50
N GLU A 158 -38.78 7.60 -7.28
CA GLU A 158 -37.89 7.97 -6.20
C GLU A 158 -36.90 6.80 -6.07
N LEU A 159 -35.68 6.99 -6.58
CA LEU A 159 -34.67 5.94 -6.70
C LEU A 159 -34.36 5.39 -5.31
N ASP A 160 -34.77 4.15 -5.05
CA ASP A 160 -34.52 3.50 -3.77
C ASP A 160 -33.07 3.01 -3.70
N TYR A 161 -32.21 3.89 -3.19
CA TYR A 161 -30.79 3.62 -3.01
C TYR A 161 -30.50 2.45 -2.07
N THR A 162 -31.45 2.02 -1.24
CA THR A 162 -31.25 0.83 -0.40
C THR A 162 -31.17 -0.45 -1.25
N LYS A 163 -31.90 -0.49 -2.37
CA LYS A 163 -31.92 -1.63 -3.28
C LYS A 163 -30.79 -1.60 -4.31
N VAL A 164 -30.49 -0.42 -4.87
CA VAL A 164 -29.50 -0.24 -5.95
C VAL A 164 -28.10 0.08 -5.44
N GLY A 165 -27.98 0.56 -4.20
CA GLY A 165 -26.73 1.03 -3.59
C GLY A 165 -26.56 2.54 -3.77
N PHE A 166 -25.98 3.19 -2.76
CA PHE A 166 -25.64 4.60 -2.83
C PHE A 166 -24.42 4.80 -3.73
N PRO A 167 -24.44 5.74 -4.68
CA PRO A 167 -23.24 6.11 -5.42
C PRO A 167 -22.28 6.93 -4.53
N PRO A 168 -20.99 7.00 -4.87
CA PRO A 168 -20.00 7.74 -4.08
C PRO A 168 -20.11 9.26 -4.30
N PHE A 169 -21.16 9.88 -3.80
CA PHE A 169 -21.34 11.33 -3.88
C PHE A 169 -20.26 12.07 -3.07
N LEU A 170 -19.88 13.27 -3.53
CA LEU A 170 -18.91 14.12 -2.82
C LEU A 170 -19.36 14.47 -1.41
N SER A 171 -20.66 14.64 -1.18
CA SER A 171 -21.25 14.84 0.15
C SER A 171 -21.02 13.66 1.10
N ILE A 172 -20.92 12.43 0.57
CA ILE A 172 -20.64 11.21 1.32
C ILE A 172 -19.13 11.04 1.50
N VAL A 173 -18.37 10.97 0.40
CA VAL A 173 -16.93 10.63 0.46
C VAL A 173 -16.11 11.70 1.19
N SER A 174 -16.52 12.98 1.14
CA SER A 174 -15.81 14.06 1.85
C SER A 174 -15.93 13.96 3.37
N ARG A 175 -16.95 13.25 3.89
CA ARG A 175 -17.18 13.03 5.33
C ARG A 175 -16.41 11.83 5.87
N LEU A 176 -15.93 10.95 5.00
CA LEU A 176 -15.15 9.78 5.40
C LEU A 176 -13.78 10.25 5.90
N ASN A 177 -13.35 9.72 7.06
CA ASN A 177 -11.99 9.90 7.53
C ASN A 177 -11.07 8.87 6.84
N GLN A 178 -9.74 9.04 6.95
CA GLN A 178 -8.80 8.16 6.27
C GLN A 178 -8.91 6.69 6.71
N SER A 179 -9.16 6.44 8.00
CA SER A 179 -9.38 5.08 8.52
C SER A 179 -10.60 4.42 7.90
N THR A 180 -11.70 5.16 7.72
CA THR A 180 -12.92 4.67 7.08
C THR A 180 -12.74 4.45 5.59
N VAL A 181 -12.01 5.34 4.89
CA VAL A 181 -11.69 5.15 3.47
C VAL A 181 -10.90 3.86 3.26
N LEU A 182 -9.87 3.61 4.09
CA LEU A 182 -9.08 2.39 4.04
C LEU A 182 -9.91 1.14 4.36
N LEU A 183 -10.72 1.20 5.42
CA LEU A 183 -11.63 0.11 5.80
C LEU A 183 -12.58 -0.27 4.65
N ILE A 184 -13.28 0.72 4.08
CA ILE A 184 -14.23 0.46 2.98
C ILE A 184 -13.49 -0.07 1.76
N LEU A 185 -12.30 0.47 1.46
CA LEU A 185 -11.47 -0.01 0.36
C LEU A 185 -11.13 -1.49 0.53
N ASP A 186 -10.69 -1.91 1.72
CA ASP A 186 -10.39 -3.31 2.03
C ASP A 186 -11.63 -4.20 1.96
N ILE A 187 -12.78 -3.75 2.50
CA ILE A 187 -14.05 -4.47 2.42
C ILE A 187 -14.47 -4.72 0.96
N LEU A 188 -14.36 -3.69 0.10
CA LEU A 188 -14.75 -3.78 -1.30
C LEU A 188 -13.76 -4.62 -2.12
N ILE A 189 -12.47 -4.56 -1.81
CA ILE A 189 -11.45 -5.41 -2.44
C ILE A 189 -11.68 -6.88 -2.05
N SER A 190 -11.94 -7.17 -0.78
CA SER A 190 -12.28 -8.52 -0.30
C SER A 190 -13.54 -9.05 -0.98
N TRP A 191 -14.58 -8.23 -1.13
CA TRP A 191 -15.78 -8.64 -1.87
C TRP A 191 -15.48 -8.93 -3.35
N TYR A 192 -14.65 -8.10 -3.99
CA TYR A 192 -14.27 -8.23 -5.40
C TYR A 192 -13.40 -9.46 -5.72
N GLU A 193 -12.74 -10.04 -4.73
CA GLU A 193 -11.99 -11.30 -4.91
C GLU A 193 -12.90 -12.47 -5.23
N GLU A 194 -14.07 -12.50 -4.60
CA GLU A 194 -15.04 -13.59 -4.72
C GLU A 194 -16.11 -13.35 -5.79
N HIS A 195 -16.32 -12.08 -6.19
CA HIS A 195 -17.41 -11.67 -7.07
C HIS A 195 -16.92 -11.09 -8.41
N GLU A 196 -17.86 -10.89 -9.33
CA GLU A 196 -17.58 -10.25 -10.63
C GLU A 196 -17.42 -8.73 -10.51
N PHE A 197 -16.74 -8.14 -11.51
CA PHE A 197 -16.60 -6.70 -11.58
C PHE A 197 -17.92 -6.04 -12.01
N VAL A 198 -18.44 -5.16 -11.15
CA VAL A 198 -19.63 -4.35 -11.45
C VAL A 198 -19.29 -2.86 -11.54
N PRO A 199 -19.96 -2.07 -12.40
CA PRO A 199 -19.68 -0.64 -12.54
C PRO A 199 -19.81 0.16 -11.23
N GLN A 200 -20.74 -0.22 -10.35
CA GLN A 200 -20.97 0.40 -9.04
C GLN A 200 -19.71 0.27 -8.16
N LEU A 201 -19.13 -0.93 -8.12
CA LEU A 201 -17.87 -1.22 -7.44
C LEU A 201 -16.74 -0.36 -8.03
N GLY A 202 -16.63 -0.28 -9.36
CA GLY A 202 -15.62 0.54 -10.04
C GLY A 202 -15.68 2.02 -9.65
N ARG A 203 -16.90 2.59 -9.55
CA ARG A 203 -17.11 3.98 -9.11
C ARG A 203 -16.67 4.19 -7.66
N TRP A 204 -17.03 3.27 -6.76
CA TRP A 204 -16.63 3.33 -5.36
C TRP A 204 -15.12 3.20 -5.19
N LEU A 205 -14.51 2.20 -5.82
CA LEU A 205 -13.05 2.01 -5.79
C LEU A 205 -12.33 3.27 -6.31
N TYR A 206 -12.77 3.83 -7.43
CA TYR A 206 -12.21 5.07 -7.96
C TYR A 206 -12.35 6.25 -7.00
N ALA A 207 -13.53 6.44 -6.40
CA ALA A 207 -13.78 7.53 -5.46
C ALA A 207 -12.99 7.38 -4.15
N LEU A 208 -12.84 6.15 -3.65
CA LEU A 208 -12.02 5.84 -2.47
C LEU A 208 -10.54 6.07 -2.77
N LEU A 209 -10.03 5.60 -3.91
CA LEU A 209 -8.67 5.90 -4.36
C LEU A 209 -8.43 7.41 -4.49
N ALA A 210 -9.42 8.17 -4.98
CA ALA A 210 -9.33 9.63 -5.05
C ALA A 210 -9.29 10.27 -3.65
N SER A 211 -9.92 9.63 -2.66
CA SER A 211 -9.99 10.12 -1.28
C SER A 211 -8.81 9.67 -0.39
N LEU A 212 -7.98 8.72 -0.84
CA LEU A 212 -6.78 8.27 -0.10
C LEU A 212 -5.74 9.37 0.02
N GLU A 213 -5.35 9.76 1.24
CA GLU A 213 -4.27 10.74 1.44
C GLU A 213 -2.87 10.10 1.30
N LYS A 214 -1.89 10.87 0.78
CA LYS A 214 -0.46 10.48 0.72
C LYS A 214 0.29 11.13 1.89
N PRO A 215 1.31 10.49 2.51
CA PRO A 215 1.89 9.18 2.15
C PRO A 215 0.99 8.01 2.57
N LEU A 216 0.93 6.97 1.73
CA LEU A 216 0.15 5.76 2.02
C LEU A 216 0.89 4.88 3.01
N LEU A 217 0.12 4.20 3.86
CA LEU A 217 0.63 3.14 4.72
C LEU A 217 0.99 1.89 3.89
N PRO A 218 1.95 1.07 4.33
CA PRO A 218 2.32 -0.18 3.64
C PRO A 218 1.13 -1.13 3.42
N GLU A 219 0.20 -1.18 4.37
CA GLU A 219 -1.02 -1.97 4.30
C GLU A 219 -1.91 -1.49 3.14
N ALA A 220 -2.11 -0.18 3.04
CA ALA A 220 -2.87 0.43 1.95
C ALA A 220 -2.22 0.14 0.58
N HIS A 221 -0.89 0.19 0.50
CA HIS A 221 -0.15 -0.24 -0.69
C HIS A 221 -0.41 -1.72 -1.02
N SER A 222 -0.39 -2.61 -0.02
CA SER A 222 -0.69 -4.03 -0.24
C SER A 222 -2.10 -4.23 -0.81
N SER A 223 -3.11 -3.58 -0.24
CA SER A 223 -4.51 -3.71 -0.68
C SER A 223 -4.71 -3.21 -2.11
N ILE A 224 -4.21 -2.03 -2.47
CA ILE A 224 -4.36 -1.52 -3.85
C ILE A 224 -3.60 -2.38 -4.88
N ARG A 225 -2.47 -3.00 -4.47
CA ARG A 225 -1.76 -3.97 -5.33
C ARG A 225 -2.59 -5.23 -5.55
N GLN A 226 -3.26 -5.72 -4.51
CA GLN A 226 -4.18 -6.87 -4.61
C GLN A 226 -5.36 -6.56 -5.54
N LEU A 227 -5.92 -5.35 -5.46
CA LEU A 227 -6.92 -4.85 -6.42
C LEU A 227 -6.42 -4.85 -7.87
N ALA A 228 -5.21 -4.35 -8.11
CA ALA A 228 -4.63 -4.33 -9.46
C ALA A 228 -4.38 -5.75 -10.00
N ARG A 229 -3.90 -6.67 -9.15
CA ARG A 229 -3.74 -8.09 -9.52
C ARG A 229 -5.08 -8.72 -9.91
N ARG A 230 -6.11 -8.56 -9.07
CA ARG A 230 -7.45 -9.08 -9.36
C ARG A 230 -8.02 -8.50 -10.66
N SER A 231 -7.85 -7.20 -10.87
CA SER A 231 -8.25 -6.53 -12.11
C SER A 231 -7.51 -7.07 -13.33
N SER A 232 -6.21 -7.38 -13.20
CA SER A 232 -5.44 -7.97 -14.30
C SER A 232 -5.85 -9.42 -14.61
N GLN A 233 -6.22 -10.20 -13.59
CA GLN A 233 -6.76 -11.55 -13.76
C GLN A 233 -8.10 -11.53 -14.50
N LEU A 234 -9.03 -10.64 -14.12
CA LEU A 234 -10.30 -10.49 -14.83
C LEU A 234 -10.08 -9.98 -16.25
N ARG A 235 -9.19 -9.01 -16.46
CA ARG A 235 -8.87 -8.51 -17.80
C ARG A 235 -8.33 -9.62 -18.71
N ARG A 236 -7.54 -10.56 -18.18
CA ARG A 236 -7.01 -11.70 -18.93
C ARG A 236 -8.12 -12.67 -19.40
N SER A 237 -9.24 -12.72 -18.68
CA SER A 237 -10.40 -13.53 -19.06
C SER A 237 -11.29 -12.89 -20.14
N LEU A 238 -11.04 -11.62 -20.50
CA LEU A 238 -11.81 -10.91 -21.51
C LEU A 238 -11.32 -11.26 -22.92
N GLU A 239 -12.28 -11.54 -23.81
CA GLU A 239 -12.01 -11.92 -25.20
C GLU A 239 -12.21 -10.75 -26.19
N SER A 240 -13.00 -9.73 -25.82
CA SER A 240 -13.39 -8.63 -26.69
C SER A 240 -12.89 -7.27 -26.20
N GLN A 241 -12.49 -6.41 -27.16
CA GLN A 241 -12.19 -4.99 -26.92
C GLN A 241 -13.43 -4.15 -26.56
N GLU A 242 -14.63 -4.64 -26.89
CA GLU A 242 -15.89 -3.94 -26.68
C GLU A 242 -16.51 -4.20 -25.30
N ASP A 243 -15.86 -4.99 -24.44
CA ASP A 243 -16.35 -5.25 -23.09
C ASP A 243 -16.34 -3.96 -22.25
N GLU A 244 -17.50 -3.60 -21.69
CA GLU A 244 -17.69 -2.38 -20.89
C GLU A 244 -16.76 -2.31 -19.66
N ARG A 245 -16.27 -3.46 -19.17
CA ARG A 245 -15.41 -3.55 -18.00
C ARG A 245 -13.95 -3.22 -18.33
N LEU A 246 -13.53 -3.42 -19.58
CA LEU A 246 -12.12 -3.28 -19.98
C LEU A 246 -11.53 -1.89 -19.65
N PRO A 247 -12.19 -0.76 -19.98
CA PRO A 247 -11.65 0.56 -19.66
C PRO A 247 -11.51 0.79 -18.15
N ALA A 248 -12.47 0.28 -17.36
CA ALA A 248 -12.45 0.42 -15.91
C ALA A 248 -11.31 -0.39 -15.28
N LEU A 249 -11.10 -1.64 -15.72
CA LEU A 249 -9.99 -2.48 -15.26
C LEU A 249 -8.63 -1.86 -15.61
N ASN A 250 -8.47 -1.38 -16.84
CA ASN A 250 -7.26 -0.68 -17.30
C ASN A 250 -7.00 0.59 -16.48
N LEU A 251 -8.05 1.35 -16.16
CA LEU A 251 -7.95 2.55 -15.35
C LEU A 251 -7.46 2.24 -13.93
N LEU A 252 -8.06 1.24 -13.26
CA LEU A 252 -7.66 0.86 -11.91
C LEU A 252 -6.20 0.41 -11.86
N ILE A 253 -5.78 -0.46 -12.79
CA ILE A 253 -4.38 -0.91 -12.89
C ILE A 253 -3.45 0.28 -13.13
N CYS A 254 -3.81 1.17 -14.08
CA CYS A 254 -3.02 2.35 -14.40
C CYS A 254 -2.84 3.28 -13.18
N LEU A 255 -3.90 3.55 -12.43
CA LEU A 255 -3.82 4.40 -11.24
C LEU A 255 -2.95 3.78 -10.15
N VAL A 256 -3.12 2.50 -9.85
CA VAL A 256 -2.29 1.80 -8.86
C VAL A 256 -0.82 1.82 -9.28
N ALA A 257 -0.54 1.48 -10.54
CA ALA A 257 0.82 1.34 -11.01
C ALA A 257 1.55 2.67 -11.17
N ARG A 258 0.90 3.68 -11.75
CA ARG A 258 1.54 4.96 -12.10
C ARG A 258 1.28 6.05 -11.05
N TYR A 259 0.05 6.20 -10.57
CA TYR A 259 -0.28 7.28 -9.63
C TYR A 259 0.15 6.96 -8.19
N PHE A 260 -0.01 5.70 -7.76
CA PHE A 260 0.46 5.22 -6.45
C PHE A 260 1.83 4.55 -6.51
N GLU A 261 2.57 4.79 -7.60
CA GLU A 261 4.00 4.47 -7.75
C GLU A 261 4.33 2.96 -7.67
N GLN A 262 3.36 2.08 -7.90
CA GLN A 262 3.55 0.62 -7.99
C GLN A 262 4.00 0.21 -9.41
N ASN A 263 5.12 0.77 -9.86
CA ASN A 263 5.58 0.66 -11.26
C ASN A 263 5.84 -0.78 -11.73
N ASP A 264 6.08 -1.72 -10.82
CA ASP A 264 6.24 -3.14 -11.11
C ASP A 264 4.96 -3.80 -11.63
N LEU A 265 3.80 -3.19 -11.38
CA LEU A 265 2.48 -3.63 -11.86
C LEU A 265 2.02 -2.90 -13.13
N ALA A 266 2.83 -1.99 -13.68
CA ALA A 266 2.43 -1.16 -14.80
C ALA A 266 2.33 -1.96 -16.10
N ASP A 267 1.28 -1.68 -16.87
CA ASP A 267 1.17 -2.15 -18.25
C ASP A 267 2.24 -1.49 -19.11
N GLN A 268 3.11 -2.31 -19.68
CA GLN A 268 4.07 -1.89 -20.69
C GLN A 268 3.39 -2.00 -22.07
N PRO A 269 3.11 -0.87 -22.75
CA PRO A 269 2.62 -0.94 -24.11
C PRO A 269 3.71 -1.57 -25.00
N GLN A 270 3.28 -2.45 -25.90
CA GLN A 270 4.14 -3.07 -26.91
C GLN A 270 4.56 -2.07 -27.98
#